data_AF-A0A3R8QQI3-F1
#
_entry.id   AF-A0A3R8QQI3-F1
#
_cell.length_a   1.000
_cell.length_b   1.000
_cell.length_c   1.000
_cell.angle_alpha   90.00
_cell.angle_beta   90.00
_cell.angle_gamma   90.00
#
_symmetry.space_group_name_H-M   'P 1'
#
loop_
_entity.id
_entity.type
_entity.pdbx_description
1 polymer ?
#
loop_
_entity_poly.entity_id
_entity_poly.type
_entity_poly.pdbx_seq_one_letter_code
_entity_poly.pdbx_strand_id
1 'polypeptide(L)'
;MLQYAVQLAGRDFDPQGVWKTDPTTAVKVLQNSADYDLLVWDPVDDFCEIYPQQTLAALEARLAHTAYSRLLDQMARVAERRQLPVSDQLRSRWYLVGDLAALEHQPLLNVAAALLSLTVQANRLQGYEDDTKLRLRGLADQARCWLMTAGVTPHQLVATSEPLANLLNYLLAQTGQLDTCHAGGASRAWCLANDAAVLSQSEVRVTQLQTRSAWTLIRVAALERANG
;
A
#
# COMPACT_ATOMS: atom_id res chain seq x y z
N MET A 1 -16.87 17.37 -5.16
CA MET A 1 -16.31 16.08 -5.65
C MET A 1 -15.00 16.42 -6.32
N LEU A 2 -13.92 15.70 -5.98
CA LEU A 2 -12.60 15.94 -6.54
C LEU A 2 -12.63 15.86 -8.07
N GLN A 3 -11.80 16.69 -8.70
CA GLN A 3 -11.56 16.68 -10.13
C GLN A 3 -10.08 16.40 -10.41
N TYR A 4 -9.83 15.75 -11.53
CA TYR A 4 -8.53 15.22 -11.90
C TYR A 4 -8.14 15.74 -13.29
N ALA A 5 -6.86 16.08 -13.43
CA ALA A 5 -6.21 16.38 -14.69
C ALA A 5 -4.75 15.88 -14.62
N VAL A 6 -4.01 16.05 -15.71
CA VAL A 6 -2.56 15.83 -15.72
C VAL A 6 -1.87 17.10 -16.20
N GLN A 7 -0.60 17.28 -15.86
CA GLN A 7 0.25 18.31 -16.45
C GLN A 7 1.57 17.69 -16.87
N LEU A 8 2.33 18.38 -17.73
CA LEU A 8 3.72 18.00 -17.95
C LEU A 8 4.53 18.18 -16.66
N ALA A 9 5.41 17.22 -16.39
CA ALA A 9 6.15 17.13 -15.14
C ALA A 9 7.01 18.39 -14.90
N GLY A 10 6.98 18.89 -13.66
CA GLY A 10 7.79 20.05 -13.24
C GLY A 10 7.29 21.41 -13.74
N ARG A 11 6.07 21.50 -14.29
CA ARG A 11 5.45 22.79 -14.64
C ARG A 11 4.75 23.45 -13.46
N ASP A 12 4.69 24.78 -13.52
CA ASP A 12 3.93 25.64 -12.61
C ASP A 12 2.44 25.57 -12.94
N PHE A 13 1.78 24.51 -12.48
CA PHE A 13 0.32 24.28 -12.55
C PHE A 13 -0.32 24.58 -13.92
N ASP A 14 -0.13 23.68 -14.89
CA ASP A 14 -0.60 23.82 -16.28
C ASP A 14 -1.42 22.60 -16.73
N PRO A 15 -2.73 22.54 -16.39
CA PRO A 15 -3.57 21.38 -16.67
C PRO A 15 -3.70 21.13 -18.18
N GLN A 16 -3.32 19.93 -18.59
CA GLN A 16 -3.51 19.44 -19.94
C GLN A 16 -4.95 18.93 -20.10
N GLY A 17 -5.80 19.76 -20.70
CA GLY A 17 -7.18 19.44 -21.00
C GLY A 17 -8.17 19.82 -19.90
N VAL A 18 -9.39 19.28 -20.01
CA VAL A 18 -10.49 19.61 -19.10
C VAL A 18 -10.44 18.74 -17.85
N TRP A 19 -10.63 19.35 -16.69
CA TRP A 19 -10.82 18.67 -15.41
C TRP A 19 -11.99 17.69 -15.46
N LYS A 20 -11.80 16.49 -14.88
CA LYS A 20 -12.85 15.45 -14.86
C LYS A 20 -13.04 14.88 -13.46
N THR A 21 -14.27 14.54 -13.11
CA THR A 21 -14.58 13.81 -11.87
C THR A 21 -14.22 12.32 -11.96
N ASP A 22 -14.12 11.78 -13.17
CA ASP A 22 -13.60 10.43 -13.42
C ASP A 22 -12.08 10.47 -13.61
N PRO A 23 -11.28 9.87 -12.68
CA PRO A 23 -9.83 9.88 -12.76
C PRO A 23 -9.25 8.95 -13.83
N THR A 24 -10.07 8.09 -14.47
CA THR A 24 -9.59 6.98 -15.31
C THR A 24 -8.66 7.44 -16.44
N THR A 25 -8.96 8.55 -17.11
CA THR A 25 -8.08 9.07 -18.17
C THR A 25 -6.73 9.55 -17.61
N ALA A 26 -6.75 10.31 -16.52
CA ALA A 26 -5.53 10.82 -15.90
C ALA A 26 -4.64 9.67 -15.40
N VAL A 27 -5.22 8.68 -14.72
CA VAL A 27 -4.51 7.47 -14.26
C VAL A 27 -3.86 6.75 -15.42
N LYS A 28 -4.57 6.52 -16.52
CA LYS A 28 -4.01 5.84 -17.70
C LYS A 28 -2.84 6.60 -18.31
N VAL A 29 -2.87 7.94 -18.32
CA VAL A 29 -1.72 8.74 -18.80
C VAL A 29 -0.51 8.52 -17.91
N LEU A 30 -0.67 8.61 -16.59
CA LEU A 30 0.43 8.44 -15.62
C LEU A 30 1.03 7.04 -15.63
N GLN A 31 0.20 6.00 -15.83
CA GLN A 31 0.68 4.62 -15.93
C GLN A 31 1.54 4.38 -17.18
N ASN A 32 1.35 5.17 -18.24
CA ASN A 32 1.99 4.95 -19.55
C ASN A 32 3.09 5.96 -19.89
N SER A 33 3.26 7.03 -19.12
CA SER A 33 4.28 8.05 -19.41
C SER A 33 4.93 8.60 -18.14
N ALA A 34 6.22 8.88 -18.25
CA ALA A 34 7.05 9.52 -17.23
C ALA A 34 6.89 11.04 -17.18
N ASP A 35 6.28 11.61 -18.22
CA ASP A 35 6.35 13.05 -18.51
C ASP A 35 5.24 13.83 -17.82
N TYR A 36 4.41 13.18 -17.00
CA TYR A 36 3.22 13.77 -16.42
C TYR A 36 3.16 13.67 -14.91
N ASP A 37 2.65 14.73 -14.29
CA ASP A 37 2.23 14.77 -12.90
C ASP A 37 0.69 14.74 -12.81
N LEU A 38 0.16 14.20 -11.72
CA LEU A 38 -1.27 14.23 -11.45
C LEU A 38 -1.63 15.60 -10.87
N LEU A 39 -2.70 16.19 -11.38
CA LEU A 39 -3.35 17.35 -10.77
C LEU A 39 -4.65 16.91 -10.12
N VAL A 40 -4.89 17.37 -8.89
CA VAL A 40 -6.18 17.19 -8.21
C VAL A 40 -6.68 18.53 -7.70
N TRP A 41 -7.93 18.81 -8.00
CA TRP A 41 -8.66 19.98 -7.54
C TRP A 41 -9.84 19.55 -6.70
N ASP A 42 -9.99 20.14 -5.52
CA ASP A 42 -11.21 20.08 -4.74
C ASP A 42 -12.00 21.40 -4.92
N PRO A 43 -13.14 21.37 -5.64
CA PRO A 43 -13.95 22.57 -5.85
C PRO A 43 -14.65 23.08 -4.58
N VAL A 44 -14.66 22.30 -3.49
CA VAL A 44 -15.38 22.68 -2.25
C VAL A 44 -14.60 23.71 -1.45
N ASP A 45 -13.28 23.52 -1.34
CA ASP A 45 -12.37 24.42 -0.63
C ASP A 45 -11.43 25.19 -1.59
N ASP A 46 -11.65 25.03 -2.90
CA ASP A 46 -10.87 25.61 -4.00
C ASP A 46 -9.37 25.28 -3.90
N PHE A 47 -9.08 24.07 -3.42
CA PHE A 47 -7.71 23.61 -3.22
C PHE A 47 -7.21 22.79 -4.40
N CYS A 48 -6.08 23.21 -4.96
CA CYS A 48 -5.40 22.57 -6.10
C CYS A 48 -4.03 22.07 -5.69
N GLU A 49 -3.73 20.80 -5.97
CA GLU A 49 -2.45 20.19 -5.62
C GLU A 49 -1.87 19.40 -6.79
N ILE A 50 -0.55 19.50 -6.95
CA ILE A 50 0.24 18.72 -7.89
C ILE A 50 0.80 17.52 -7.13
N TYR A 51 0.70 16.34 -7.73
CA TYR A 51 1.27 15.10 -7.21
C TYR A 51 2.33 14.57 -8.18
N PRO A 52 3.59 14.98 -7.98
CA PRO A 52 4.70 14.51 -8.79
C PRO A 52 4.85 13.00 -8.70
N GLN A 53 5.01 12.34 -9.85
CA GLN A 53 5.16 10.89 -9.86
C GLN A 53 6.57 10.49 -9.42
N GLN A 54 6.64 9.57 -8.46
CA GLN A 54 7.92 9.02 -8.00
C GLN A 54 8.56 8.18 -9.11
N THR A 55 9.89 8.06 -9.07
CA THR A 55 10.65 7.14 -9.91
C THR A 55 11.09 5.93 -9.08
N LEU A 56 11.24 4.77 -9.74
CA LEU A 56 11.72 3.56 -9.07
C LEU A 56 13.08 3.80 -8.39
N ALA A 57 14.02 4.43 -9.09
CA ALA A 57 15.35 4.76 -8.56
C ALA A 57 15.30 5.64 -7.30
N ALA A 58 14.40 6.64 -7.25
CA ALA A 58 14.25 7.50 -6.08
C ALA A 58 13.69 6.75 -4.87
N LEU A 59 12.81 5.78 -5.10
CA LEU A 59 12.20 4.95 -4.07
C LEU A 59 13.17 3.88 -3.55
N GLU A 60 13.88 3.20 -4.46
CA GLU A 60 14.94 2.25 -4.11
C GLU A 60 16.00 2.91 -3.23
N ALA A 61 16.49 4.10 -3.62
CA ALA A 61 17.44 4.85 -2.82
C ALA A 61 16.90 5.24 -1.43
N ARG A 62 15.58 5.50 -1.33
CA ARG A 62 14.92 5.86 -0.07
C ARG A 62 14.72 4.66 0.85
N LEU A 63 14.45 3.48 0.29
CA LEU A 63 14.27 2.25 1.06
C LEU A 63 15.58 1.55 1.40
N ALA A 64 16.60 1.70 0.56
CA ALA A 64 17.89 1.05 0.73
C ALA A 64 18.46 1.29 2.13
N HIS A 65 18.89 0.21 2.78
CA HIS A 65 19.50 0.22 4.12
C HIS A 65 18.62 0.79 5.24
N THR A 66 17.30 0.91 5.02
CA THR A 66 16.36 1.35 6.06
C THR A 66 15.83 0.19 6.90
N ALA A 67 15.13 0.54 7.98
CA ALA A 67 14.43 -0.44 8.78
C ALA A 67 13.24 -1.07 8.02
N TYR A 68 12.68 -0.38 7.00
CA TYR A 68 11.63 -0.91 6.13
C TYR A 68 12.16 -2.01 5.22
N SER A 69 13.32 -1.82 4.57
CA SER A 69 13.90 -2.87 3.72
C SER A 69 14.23 -4.13 4.53
N ARG A 70 14.78 -3.97 5.74
CA ARG A 70 15.01 -5.09 6.66
C ARG A 70 13.70 -5.79 7.03
N LEU A 71 12.62 -5.06 7.30
CA LEU A 71 11.33 -5.64 7.62
C LEU A 71 10.73 -6.42 6.43
N LEU A 72 10.88 -5.91 5.20
CA LEU A 72 10.50 -6.63 3.98
C LEU A 72 11.28 -7.94 3.84
N ASP A 73 12.60 -7.91 4.07
CA ASP A 73 13.44 -9.12 4.06
C ASP A 73 13.01 -10.13 5.13
N GLN A 74 12.67 -9.66 6.34
CA GLN A 74 12.15 -10.53 7.39
C GLN A 74 10.83 -11.17 6.98
N MET A 75 9.92 -10.41 6.37
CA MET A 75 8.64 -10.94 5.89
C MET A 75 8.82 -11.97 4.78
N ALA A 76 9.73 -11.72 3.83
CA ALA A 76 10.07 -12.68 2.78
C ALA A 76 10.62 -13.99 3.36
N ARG A 77 11.54 -13.91 4.34
CA ARG A 77 12.08 -15.08 5.06
C ARG A 77 11.00 -15.85 5.82
N VAL A 78 10.02 -15.15 6.41
CA VAL A 78 8.88 -15.79 7.08
C VAL A 78 8.06 -16.58 6.07
N ALA A 79 7.70 -15.97 4.93
CA ALA A 79 6.93 -16.64 3.89
C ALA A 79 7.67 -17.86 3.32
N GLU A 80 8.96 -17.73 3.02
CA GLU A 80 9.81 -18.81 2.52
C GLU A 80 9.88 -19.99 3.50
N ARG A 81 10.20 -19.73 4.78
CA ARG A 81 10.24 -20.78 5.82
C ARG A 81 8.91 -21.50 6.00
N ARG A 82 7.80 -20.83 5.68
CA ARG A 82 6.44 -21.37 5.77
C ARG A 82 5.98 -22.00 4.46
N GLN A 83 6.80 -21.98 3.41
CA GLN A 83 6.45 -22.45 2.08
C GLN A 83 5.17 -21.80 1.54
N LEU A 84 4.93 -20.54 1.91
CA LEU A 84 3.78 -19.79 1.40
C LEU A 84 4.09 -19.29 -0.02
N PRO A 85 3.18 -19.46 -0.98
CA PRO A 85 3.36 -18.90 -2.30
C PRO A 85 3.40 -17.36 -2.22
N VAL A 86 4.49 -16.78 -2.74
CA VAL A 86 4.63 -15.33 -2.92
C VAL A 86 4.57 -15.04 -4.41
N SER A 87 3.36 -14.73 -4.89
CA SER A 87 3.16 -14.29 -6.27
C SER A 87 3.80 -12.92 -6.49
N ASP A 88 4.05 -12.57 -7.76
CA ASP A 88 4.60 -11.27 -8.13
C ASP A 88 3.67 -10.12 -7.71
N GLN A 89 2.36 -10.37 -7.75
CA GLN A 89 1.38 -9.43 -7.21
C GLN A 89 1.53 -9.19 -5.70
N LEU A 90 1.74 -10.24 -4.90
CA LEU A 90 1.98 -10.07 -3.45
C LEU A 90 3.31 -9.35 -3.19
N ARG A 91 4.35 -9.70 -3.94
CA ARG A 91 5.67 -9.05 -3.86
C ARG A 91 5.58 -7.56 -4.19
N SER A 92 4.90 -7.20 -5.29
CA SER A 92 4.64 -5.81 -5.67
C SER A 92 3.89 -5.04 -4.58
N ARG A 93 2.86 -5.65 -3.97
CA ARG A 93 2.14 -5.02 -2.84
C ARG A 93 3.05 -4.81 -1.63
N TRP A 94 3.95 -5.74 -1.32
CA TRP A 94 4.91 -5.55 -0.24
C TRP A 94 5.87 -4.38 -0.51
N TYR A 95 6.41 -4.25 -1.72
CA TYR A 95 7.26 -3.11 -2.08
C TYR A 95 6.50 -1.78 -1.99
N LEU A 96 5.27 -1.72 -2.51
CA LEU A 96 4.41 -0.54 -2.39
C LEU A 96 4.12 -0.18 -0.93
N VAL A 97 3.94 -1.15 -0.03
CA VAL A 97 3.83 -0.88 1.42
C VAL A 97 5.10 -0.23 1.96
N GLY A 98 6.28 -0.69 1.52
CA GLY A 98 7.56 -0.07 1.86
C GLY A 98 7.62 1.39 1.40
N ASP A 99 7.31 1.64 0.12
CA ASP A 99 7.33 2.98 -0.48
C ASP A 99 6.40 3.96 0.23
N LEU A 100 5.16 3.53 0.45
CA LEU A 100 4.16 4.29 1.20
C LEU A 100 4.62 4.57 2.63
N ALA A 101 5.19 3.58 3.32
CA ALA A 101 5.70 3.76 4.67
C ALA A 101 6.86 4.76 4.73
N ALA A 102 7.72 4.78 3.73
CA ALA A 102 8.81 5.73 3.61
C ALA A 102 8.32 7.15 3.32
N LEU A 103 7.33 7.31 2.44
CA LEU A 103 6.69 8.59 2.13
C LEU A 103 5.91 9.18 3.33
N GLU A 104 5.21 8.32 4.06
CA GLU A 104 4.30 8.72 5.15
C GLU A 104 4.94 8.58 6.54
N HIS A 105 6.25 8.30 6.60
CA HIS A 105 7.03 8.08 7.84
C HIS A 105 6.35 7.13 8.84
N GLN A 106 5.84 6.00 8.36
CA GLN A 106 4.99 5.13 9.17
C GLN A 106 5.77 4.27 10.18
N PRO A 107 5.30 4.15 11.43
CA PRO A 107 5.90 3.23 12.41
C PRO A 107 5.97 1.79 11.89
N LEU A 108 7.09 1.10 12.15
CA LEU A 108 7.31 -0.29 11.70
C LEU A 108 6.21 -1.27 12.10
N LEU A 109 5.51 -1.03 13.22
CA LEU A 109 4.37 -1.85 13.63
C LEU A 109 3.21 -1.77 12.63
N ASN A 110 2.94 -0.59 12.05
CA ASN A 110 1.90 -0.43 11.04
C ASN A 110 2.32 -1.09 9.72
N VAL A 111 3.60 -0.98 9.36
CA VAL A 111 4.16 -1.62 8.17
C VAL A 111 4.09 -3.14 8.29
N ALA A 112 4.51 -3.70 9.43
CA ALA A 112 4.44 -5.13 9.70
C ALA A 112 3.00 -5.64 9.64
N ALA A 113 2.06 -4.93 10.27
CA ALA A 113 0.64 -5.27 10.23
C ALA A 113 0.07 -5.23 8.80
N ALA A 114 0.45 -4.23 8.00
CA ALA A 114 0.04 -4.13 6.60
C ALA A 114 0.58 -5.31 5.77
N LEU A 115 1.87 -5.62 5.87
CA LEU A 115 2.50 -6.74 5.19
C LEU A 115 1.82 -8.08 5.55
N LEU A 116 1.63 -8.35 6.85
CA LEU A 116 0.94 -9.54 7.35
C LEU A 116 -0.48 -9.65 6.79
N SER A 117 -1.25 -8.55 6.81
CA SER A 117 -2.63 -8.55 6.33
C SER A 117 -2.74 -8.88 4.83
N LEU A 118 -1.82 -8.34 4.01
CA LEU A 118 -1.74 -8.63 2.58
C LEU A 118 -1.31 -10.07 2.30
N THR A 119 -0.39 -10.61 3.10
CA THR A 119 0.03 -12.02 2.99
C THR A 119 -1.11 -12.97 3.31
N VAL A 120 -1.86 -12.71 4.39
CA VAL A 120 -3.03 -13.51 4.76
C VAL A 120 -4.12 -13.40 3.69
N GLN A 121 -4.38 -12.19 3.17
CA GLN A 121 -5.32 -11.98 2.08
C GLN A 121 -4.93 -12.81 0.85
N ALA A 122 -3.66 -12.77 0.43
CA ALA A 122 -3.17 -13.47 -0.75
C ALA A 122 -3.18 -15.00 -0.60
N ASN A 123 -3.07 -15.53 0.62
CA ASN A 123 -2.92 -16.97 0.86
C ASN A 123 -4.17 -17.66 1.41
N ARG A 124 -5.12 -16.91 1.98
CA ARG A 124 -6.34 -17.48 2.58
C ARG A 124 -7.64 -16.96 1.98
N LEU A 125 -7.65 -15.72 1.46
CA LEU A 125 -8.88 -15.05 1.03
C LEU A 125 -9.09 -15.06 -0.50
N GLN A 126 -8.35 -15.89 -1.24
CA GLN A 126 -8.57 -16.04 -2.69
C GLN A 126 -10.01 -16.53 -2.94
N GLY A 127 -10.80 -15.75 -3.69
CA GLY A 127 -12.17 -16.11 -4.07
C GLY A 127 -13.31 -15.47 -3.25
N TYR A 128 -13.02 -14.65 -2.23
CA TYR A 128 -14.03 -13.87 -1.53
C TYR A 128 -14.11 -12.45 -2.11
N GLU A 129 -14.97 -12.20 -3.11
CA GLU A 129 -14.98 -10.91 -3.81
C GLU A 129 -15.65 -9.79 -3.02
N ASP A 130 -16.79 -10.07 -2.36
CA ASP A 130 -17.68 -9.02 -1.85
C ASP A 130 -17.19 -8.29 -0.58
N ASP A 131 -16.36 -8.93 0.26
CA ASP A 131 -15.92 -8.40 1.56
C ASP A 131 -14.41 -8.12 1.66
N THR A 132 -13.68 -8.17 0.54
CA THR A 132 -12.21 -8.12 0.51
C THR A 132 -11.63 -6.95 1.29
N LYS A 133 -12.25 -5.77 1.20
CA LYS A 133 -11.78 -4.55 1.87
C LYS A 133 -12.00 -4.56 3.38
N LEU A 134 -13.20 -4.99 3.81
CA LEU A 134 -13.54 -5.07 5.23
C LEU A 134 -12.67 -6.11 5.93
N ARG A 135 -12.43 -7.24 5.25
CA ARG A 135 -11.52 -8.29 5.73
C ARG A 135 -10.07 -7.82 5.79
N LEU A 136 -9.59 -7.10 4.77
CA LEU A 136 -8.24 -6.54 4.79
C LEU A 136 -8.07 -5.55 5.96
N ARG A 137 -9.09 -4.73 6.22
CA ARG A 137 -9.11 -3.83 7.38
C ARG A 137 -9.04 -4.58 8.69
N GLY A 138 -9.94 -5.54 8.91
CA GLY A 138 -9.94 -6.28 10.17
C GLY A 138 -8.64 -7.05 10.40
N LEU A 139 -8.06 -7.64 9.35
CA LEU A 139 -6.74 -8.28 9.43
C LEU A 139 -5.62 -7.30 9.81
N ALA A 140 -5.56 -6.13 9.18
CA ALA A 140 -4.55 -5.12 9.51
C ALA A 140 -4.69 -4.59 10.94
N ASP A 141 -5.92 -4.36 11.39
CA ASP A 141 -6.22 -3.90 12.76
C ASP A 141 -5.83 -4.97 13.79
N GLN A 142 -6.23 -6.23 13.57
CA GLN A 142 -5.88 -7.35 14.43
C GLN A 142 -4.37 -7.55 14.50
N ALA A 143 -3.68 -7.53 13.35
CA ALA A 143 -2.24 -7.70 13.31
C ALA A 143 -1.54 -6.60 14.13
N ARG A 144 -1.95 -5.34 13.96
CA ARG A 144 -1.41 -4.21 14.73
C ARG A 144 -1.71 -4.36 16.22
N CYS A 145 -2.95 -4.66 16.59
CA CYS A 145 -3.36 -4.85 17.98
C CYS A 145 -2.57 -5.97 18.65
N TRP A 146 -2.39 -7.10 17.96
CA TRP A 146 -1.59 -8.21 18.47
C TRP A 146 -0.15 -7.80 18.71
N LEU A 147 0.50 -7.15 17.73
CA LEU A 147 1.90 -6.72 17.86
C LEU A 147 2.09 -5.77 19.05
N MET A 148 1.15 -4.84 19.28
CA MET A 148 1.20 -3.94 20.44
C MET A 148 0.97 -4.68 21.76
N THR A 149 -0.04 -5.56 21.83
CA THR A 149 -0.35 -6.32 23.06
C THR A 149 0.76 -7.30 23.42
N ALA A 150 1.42 -7.90 22.43
CA ALA A 150 2.59 -8.75 22.62
C ALA A 150 3.87 -7.96 22.99
N GLY A 151 3.81 -6.63 23.10
CA GLY A 151 4.94 -5.79 23.46
C GLY A 151 6.04 -5.78 22.40
N VAL A 152 5.71 -6.06 21.13
CA VAL A 152 6.69 -6.12 20.05
C VAL A 152 7.23 -4.72 19.78
N THR A 153 8.54 -4.58 19.82
CA THR A 153 9.23 -3.33 19.54
C THR A 153 9.64 -3.22 18.06
N PRO A 154 9.81 -2.00 17.53
CA PRO A 154 10.37 -1.80 16.19
C PRO A 154 11.73 -2.50 15.99
N HIS A 155 12.56 -2.57 17.03
CA HIS A 155 13.85 -3.25 16.97
C HIS A 155 13.69 -4.78 16.77
N GLN A 156 12.76 -5.41 17.50
CA GLN A 156 12.50 -6.85 17.34
C GLN A 156 12.02 -7.19 15.94
N LEU A 157 11.18 -6.35 15.33
CA LEU A 157 10.66 -6.55 13.97
C LEU A 157 11.76 -6.62 12.89
N VAL A 158 12.89 -5.95 13.11
CA VAL A 158 14.02 -5.97 12.17
C VAL A 158 15.13 -6.94 12.58
N ALA A 159 15.24 -7.27 13.88
CA ALA A 159 16.26 -8.15 14.42
C ALA A 159 15.91 -9.64 14.28
N THR A 160 14.63 -10.00 14.39
CA THR A 160 14.16 -11.39 14.35
C THR A 160 12.84 -11.52 13.59
N SER A 161 12.64 -12.67 12.94
CA SER A 161 11.40 -13.00 12.24
C SER A 161 10.33 -13.64 13.13
N GLU A 162 10.65 -13.94 14.38
CA GLU A 162 9.78 -14.71 15.28
C GLU A 162 8.41 -14.05 15.54
N PRO A 163 8.31 -12.74 15.87
CA PRO A 163 7.00 -12.11 16.09
C PRO A 163 6.12 -12.16 14.83
N LEU A 164 6.71 -11.95 13.66
CA LEU A 164 6.02 -12.00 12.37
C LEU A 164 5.56 -13.43 12.06
N ALA A 165 6.41 -14.43 12.27
CA ALA A 165 6.08 -15.83 12.04
C ALA A 165 4.97 -16.33 12.98
N ASN A 166 5.02 -15.96 14.25
CA ASN A 166 4.03 -16.36 15.25
C ASN A 166 2.66 -15.75 14.92
N LEU A 167 2.63 -14.44 14.65
CA LEU A 167 1.39 -13.76 14.29
C LEU A 167 0.83 -14.25 12.95
N LEU A 168 1.68 -14.47 11.93
CA LEU A 168 1.22 -14.98 10.65
C LEU A 168 0.51 -16.34 10.79
N ASN A 169 1.02 -17.25 11.62
CA ASN A 169 0.35 -18.53 11.87
C ASN A 169 -1.02 -18.34 12.50
N TYR A 170 -1.11 -17.45 13.49
CA TYR A 170 -2.37 -17.17 14.14
C TYR A 170 -3.38 -16.61 13.14
N LEU A 171 -2.97 -15.61 12.36
CA LEU A 171 -3.82 -14.97 11.36
C LEU A 171 -4.20 -15.91 10.21
N LEU A 172 -3.38 -16.90 9.85
CA LEU A 172 -3.75 -17.90 8.84
C LEU A 172 -4.70 -18.95 9.41
N ALA A 173 -4.51 -19.37 10.66
CA ALA A 173 -5.30 -20.40 11.32
C ALA A 173 -6.63 -19.91 11.92
N GLN A 174 -6.80 -18.60 12.12
CA GLN A 174 -8.02 -18.05 12.71
C GLN A 174 -9.26 -18.28 11.83
N THR A 175 -10.43 -18.26 12.46
CA THR A 175 -11.70 -18.40 11.75
C THR A 175 -12.01 -17.13 10.95
N GLY A 176 -12.63 -17.30 9.78
CA GLY A 176 -12.94 -16.18 8.89
C GLY A 176 -13.94 -15.15 9.45
N GLN A 177 -14.62 -15.45 10.56
CA GLN A 177 -15.46 -14.49 11.29
C GLN A 177 -14.62 -13.40 11.96
N LEU A 178 -13.39 -13.72 12.36
CA LEU A 178 -12.51 -12.76 13.01
C LEU A 178 -11.95 -11.76 12.01
N ASP A 179 -11.88 -12.07 10.71
CA ASP A 179 -11.27 -11.22 9.69
C ASP A 179 -11.92 -9.86 9.52
N THR A 180 -13.19 -9.70 9.92
CA THR A 180 -13.92 -8.43 9.86
C THR A 180 -13.89 -7.66 11.19
N CYS A 181 -13.25 -8.20 12.22
CA CYS A 181 -13.07 -7.52 13.50
C CYS A 181 -12.11 -6.34 13.34
N HIS A 182 -12.64 -5.12 13.43
CA HIS A 182 -11.88 -3.88 13.29
C HIS A 182 -12.20 -2.94 14.47
N ALA A 183 -11.22 -2.14 14.88
CA ALA A 183 -11.48 -1.07 15.83
C ALA A 183 -12.19 0.10 15.09
N GLY A 184 -12.93 0.95 15.81
CA GLY A 184 -13.47 2.17 15.23
C GLY A 184 -12.35 3.08 14.69
N GLY A 185 -12.57 3.73 13.53
CA GLY A 185 -11.60 4.62 12.88
C GLY A 185 -10.66 3.94 11.86
N ALA A 186 -10.07 4.73 10.95
CA ALA A 186 -9.15 4.25 9.93
C ALA A 186 -7.76 3.99 10.53
N SER A 187 -7.33 2.73 10.63
CA SER A 187 -5.98 2.43 11.10
C SER A 187 -4.96 2.70 10.00
N ARG A 188 -3.78 3.22 10.38
CA ARG A 188 -2.69 3.48 9.43
C ARG A 188 -2.16 2.20 8.79
N ALA A 189 -2.19 1.08 9.51
CA ALA A 189 -1.85 -0.23 8.95
C ALA A 189 -2.81 -0.63 7.82
N TRP A 190 -4.12 -0.43 8.03
CA TRP A 190 -5.11 -0.66 6.99
C TRP A 190 -4.93 0.30 5.81
N CYS A 191 -4.67 1.60 6.04
CA CYS A 191 -4.43 2.55 4.95
C CYS A 191 -3.27 2.09 4.06
N LEU A 192 -2.13 1.70 4.65
CA LEU A 192 -0.98 1.16 3.90
C LEU A 192 -1.35 -0.09 3.09
N ALA A 193 -2.02 -1.06 3.71
CA ALA A 193 -2.40 -2.29 3.06
C ALA A 193 -3.40 -2.05 1.91
N ASN A 194 -4.43 -1.23 2.16
CA ASN A 194 -5.43 -0.88 1.17
C ASN A 194 -4.80 -0.15 -0.02
N ASP A 195 -3.94 0.84 0.24
CA ASP A 195 -3.37 1.65 -0.84
C ASP A 195 -2.41 0.84 -1.70
N ALA A 196 -1.59 -0.01 -1.10
CA ALA A 196 -0.78 -0.98 -1.84
C ALA A 196 -1.65 -1.95 -2.66
N ALA A 197 -2.75 -2.46 -2.08
CA ALA A 197 -3.67 -3.34 -2.78
C ALA A 197 -4.36 -2.65 -3.97
N VAL A 198 -4.84 -1.42 -3.80
CA VAL A 198 -5.48 -0.61 -4.86
C VAL A 198 -4.47 -0.22 -5.94
N LEU A 199 -3.28 0.23 -5.56
CA LEU A 199 -2.21 0.57 -6.51
C LEU A 199 -1.75 -0.63 -7.34
N SER A 200 -1.78 -1.85 -6.76
CA SER A 200 -1.42 -3.09 -7.47
C SER A 200 -2.48 -3.58 -8.48
N GLN A 201 -3.62 -2.90 -8.62
CA GLN A 201 -4.65 -3.26 -9.60
C GLN A 201 -4.29 -2.73 -10.99
N SER A 202 -4.68 -3.46 -12.04
CA SER A 202 -4.52 -3.00 -13.44
C SER A 202 -5.25 -1.67 -13.65
N GLU A 203 -6.49 -1.59 -13.19
CA GLU A 203 -7.30 -0.38 -13.13
C GLU A 203 -7.23 0.25 -11.72
N VAL A 204 -6.29 1.17 -11.52
CA VAL A 204 -6.10 1.84 -10.22
C VAL A 204 -7.28 2.76 -9.95
N ARG A 205 -8.08 2.40 -8.93
CA ARG A 205 -9.24 3.20 -8.48
C ARG A 205 -8.79 4.25 -7.47
N VAL A 206 -8.30 5.39 -7.94
CA VAL A 206 -7.75 6.50 -7.11
C VAL A 206 -8.69 6.95 -6.00
N THR A 207 -10.01 6.90 -6.23
CA THR A 207 -11.04 7.22 -5.22
C THR A 207 -11.07 6.27 -4.02
N GLN A 208 -10.35 5.14 -4.10
CA GLN A 208 -10.25 4.15 -3.03
C GLN A 208 -8.93 4.27 -2.23
N LEU A 209 -8.02 5.14 -2.65
CA LEU A 209 -6.78 5.41 -1.92
C LEU A 209 -7.07 6.23 -0.66
N GLN A 210 -6.37 5.90 0.43
CA GLN A 210 -6.58 6.47 1.76
C GLN A 210 -5.57 7.58 2.06
N THR A 211 -4.39 7.58 1.44
CA THR A 211 -3.40 8.63 1.60
C THR A 211 -3.11 9.39 0.31
N ARG A 212 -2.76 10.67 0.48
CA ARG A 212 -2.37 11.56 -0.62
C ARG A 212 -1.04 11.13 -1.24
N SER A 213 -0.09 10.63 -0.45
CA SER A 213 1.19 10.15 -1.01
C SER A 213 1.00 8.94 -1.92
N ALA A 214 -0.06 8.14 -1.77
CA ALA A 214 -0.38 7.05 -2.69
C ALA A 214 -0.61 7.52 -4.14
N TRP A 215 -1.07 8.76 -4.34
CA TRP A 215 -1.29 9.34 -5.67
C TRP A 215 0.02 9.59 -6.43
N THR A 216 1.15 9.71 -5.70
CA THR A 216 2.49 9.88 -6.28
C THR A 216 3.09 8.56 -6.79
N LEU A 217 2.47 7.42 -6.47
CA LEU A 217 2.98 6.07 -6.76
C LEU A 217 2.27 5.38 -7.93
N ILE A 218 1.31 6.03 -8.59
CA ILE A 218 0.49 5.41 -9.66
C ILE A 218 1.37 4.82 -10.77
N ARG A 219 2.40 5.58 -11.19
CA ARG A 219 3.35 5.14 -12.21
C ARG A 219 4.23 3.99 -11.72
N VAL A 220 4.82 4.10 -10.53
CA VAL A 220 5.68 3.06 -9.96
C VAL A 220 4.92 1.75 -9.83
N ALA A 221 3.69 1.80 -9.34
CA ALA A 221 2.83 0.63 -9.25
C ALA A 221 2.57 -0.02 -10.62
N ALA A 222 2.50 0.76 -11.71
CA ALA A 222 2.39 0.20 -13.06
C ALA A 222 3.68 -0.48 -13.52
N LEU A 223 4.85 0.10 -13.21
CA LEU A 223 6.16 -0.49 -13.52
C LEU A 223 6.41 -1.79 -12.76
N GLU A 224 6.09 -1.83 -11.46
CA GLU A 224 6.18 -3.03 -10.63
C GLU A 224 5.35 -4.20 -11.18
N ARG A 225 4.16 -3.91 -11.75
CA ARG A 225 3.33 -4.93 -12.40
C ARG A 225 3.85 -5.40 -13.75
N ALA A 226 4.62 -4.57 -14.45
CA ALA A 226 5.17 -4.93 -15.75
C ALA A 226 6.46 -5.76 -15.61
N ASN A 227 7.16 -5.61 -14.48
CA ASN A 227 8.45 -6.24 -14.21
C ASN A 227 8.36 -7.49 -13.32
N GLY A 228 7.21 -7.74 -12.69
CA GLY A 228 6.91 -8.94 -11.90
C GLY A 228 6.06 -9.92 -12.69
#